data_AF-U6M3E2-F1
#
_entry.id   AF-U6M3E2-F1
#
_cell.length_a   1.000
_cell.length_b   1.000
_cell.length_c   1.000
_cell.angle_alpha   90.00
_cell.angle_beta   90.00
_cell.angle_gamma   90.00
#
_symmetry.space_group_name_H-M   'P 1'
#
loop_
_entity.id
_entity.type
_entity.pdbx_description
1 polymer ?
#
loop_
_entity_poly.entity_id
_entity_poly.type
_entity_poly.pdbx_seq_one_letter_code
_entity_poly.pdbx_strand_id
1 'polypeptide(L)'
;MEGGEGPAQGSGLGGPPGPPPAEGSGAVLLKEAEQLAAYIEGGNHSGEKGKLLQMSWGDKAVVLPALRRLLLSPNKERETIKRAIDALLPPSDTPVSQQDPHFLAGKLWLQARLFAMHEKSPLQF
;
A
#
# COMPACT_ATOMS: atom_id res chain seq x y z
N MET A 1 -61.57 -30.77 6.74
CA MET A 1 -60.69 -31.81 6.21
C MET A 1 -59.72 -31.13 5.27
N GLU A 2 -58.41 -31.28 5.56
CA GLU A 2 -57.23 -31.21 4.67
C GLU A 2 -57.16 -30.07 3.62
N GLY A 3 -56.10 -29.28 3.47
CA GLY A 3 -54.68 -29.41 3.80
C GLY A 3 -53.88 -28.73 2.66
N GLY A 4 -52.64 -28.28 2.90
CA GLY A 4 -51.65 -28.03 1.82
C GLY A 4 -51.03 -26.63 1.68
N GLU A 5 -49.95 -26.40 2.45
CA GLU A 5 -48.61 -25.92 2.04
C GLU A 5 -48.40 -24.68 1.13
N GLY A 6 -47.96 -23.57 1.77
CA GLY A 6 -46.68 -22.87 1.52
C GLY A 6 -46.54 -21.85 0.37
N PRO A 7 -46.02 -20.64 0.62
CA PRO A 7 -45.25 -19.91 -0.38
C PRO A 7 -43.77 -20.27 -0.24
N ALA A 8 -43.24 -20.94 -1.28
CA ALA A 8 -41.82 -21.15 -1.47
C ALA A 8 -41.10 -19.79 -1.56
N GLN A 9 -40.11 -19.59 -0.69
CA GLN A 9 -39.03 -18.64 -0.92
C GLN A 9 -38.26 -19.09 -2.16
N GLY A 10 -38.61 -18.50 -3.31
CA GLY A 10 -37.80 -18.58 -4.52
C GLY A 10 -36.64 -17.62 -4.40
N SER A 11 -35.48 -18.14 -4.03
CA SER A 11 -34.17 -17.49 -4.04
C SER A 11 -33.94 -16.72 -5.34
N GLY A 12 -34.11 -15.41 -5.26
CA GLY A 12 -33.68 -14.49 -6.30
C GLY A 12 -32.20 -14.18 -6.15
N LEU A 13 -31.49 -14.27 -7.28
CA LEU A 13 -30.24 -13.59 -7.60
C LEU A 13 -28.95 -14.35 -7.25
N GLY A 14 -28.75 -15.47 -7.98
CA GLY A 14 -27.41 -15.83 -8.45
C GLY A 14 -26.92 -14.81 -9.48
N GLY A 15 -26.51 -13.63 -9.01
CA GLY A 15 -25.69 -12.73 -9.81
C GLY A 15 -24.26 -13.29 -9.87
N PRO A 16 -23.50 -13.07 -10.96
CA PRO A 16 -22.08 -13.37 -10.95
C PRO A 16 -21.43 -12.66 -9.74
N PRO A 17 -20.39 -13.26 -9.12
CA PRO A 17 -19.66 -12.55 -8.07
C PRO A 17 -19.26 -11.20 -8.64
N GLY A 18 -19.77 -10.14 -8.02
CA GLY A 18 -19.37 -8.78 -8.35
C GLY A 18 -17.84 -8.72 -8.29
N PRO A 19 -17.20 -7.86 -9.10
CA PRO A 19 -15.76 -7.67 -9.00
C PRO A 19 -15.39 -7.45 -7.53
N PRO A 20 -14.26 -8.02 -7.06
CA PRO A 20 -13.82 -7.77 -5.69
C PRO A 20 -13.83 -6.25 -5.45
N PRO A 21 -14.23 -5.80 -4.25
CA PRO A 21 -14.27 -4.37 -3.94
C PRO A 21 -12.92 -3.79 -4.32
N ALA A 22 -12.93 -2.71 -5.11
CA ALA A 22 -11.71 -2.04 -5.56
C ALA A 22 -10.80 -1.85 -4.36
N GLU A 23 -9.62 -2.49 -4.39
CA GLU A 23 -8.69 -2.50 -3.28
C GLU A 23 -8.40 -1.05 -2.91
N GLY A 24 -8.87 -0.63 -1.73
CA GLY A 24 -8.77 0.77 -1.31
C GLY A 24 -7.32 1.21 -1.26
N SER A 25 -7.04 2.49 -1.49
CA SER A 25 -5.65 3.01 -1.52
C SER A 25 -4.84 2.67 -0.26
N GLY A 26 -5.50 2.51 0.89
CA GLY A 26 -4.88 2.03 2.13
C GLY A 26 -4.49 0.55 2.12
N ALA A 27 -5.30 -0.34 1.53
CA ALA A 27 -4.97 -1.76 1.40
C ALA A 27 -3.75 -1.96 0.48
N VAL A 28 -3.70 -1.21 -0.63
CA VAL A 28 -2.53 -1.20 -1.52
C VAL A 28 -1.28 -0.69 -0.78
N LEU A 29 -1.40 0.37 0.02
CA LEU A 29 -0.27 0.87 0.83
C LEU A 29 0.25 -0.20 1.79
N LEU A 30 -0.63 -0.87 2.54
CA LEU A 30 -0.23 -1.89 3.51
C LEU A 30 0.43 -3.09 2.83
N LYS A 31 -0.13 -3.55 1.71
CA LYS A 31 0.44 -4.64 0.91
C LYS A 31 1.83 -4.28 0.37
N GLU A 32 2.01 -3.08 -0.16
CA GLU A 32 3.31 -2.61 -0.63
C GLU A 32 4.32 -2.44 0.52
N ALA A 33 3.85 -2.02 1.70
CA ALA A 33 4.68 -1.93 2.90
C ALA A 33 5.13 -3.31 3.39
N GLU A 34 4.25 -4.30 3.39
CA GLU A 34 4.58 -5.70 3.72
C GLU A 34 5.60 -6.28 2.75
N GLN A 35 5.45 -6.05 1.44
CA GLN A 35 6.42 -6.47 0.44
C GLN A 35 7.79 -5.82 0.65
N LEU A 36 7.82 -4.53 1.01
CA LEU A 36 9.06 -3.84 1.31
C LEU A 36 9.69 -4.33 2.62
N ALA A 37 8.88 -4.63 3.64
CA ALA A 37 9.34 -5.23 4.89
C ALA A 37 9.98 -6.60 4.63
N ALA A 38 9.31 -7.48 3.88
CA ALA A 38 9.85 -8.78 3.48
C ALA A 38 11.15 -8.65 2.66
N TYR A 39 11.27 -7.61 1.82
CA TYR A 39 12.50 -7.33 1.08
C TYR A 39 13.67 -6.92 2.01
N ILE A 40 13.39 -6.13 3.06
CA ILE A 40 14.39 -5.73 4.06
C ILE A 40 14.84 -6.96 4.86
N GLU A 41 13.90 -7.78 5.33
CA GLU A 41 14.17 -8.94 6.19
C GLU A 41 14.78 -10.12 5.43
N GLY A 42 14.40 -10.33 4.16
CA GLY A 42 14.93 -11.38 3.28
C GLY A 42 16.37 -11.15 2.81
N GLY A 43 17.02 -10.08 3.29
CA GLY A 43 18.32 -9.58 2.91
C GLY A 43 19.54 -10.44 3.30
N ASN A 44 19.51 -11.76 3.09
CA ASN A 44 20.74 -12.58 3.11
C ASN A 44 20.79 -13.76 2.11
N HIS A 45 19.76 -13.98 1.28
CA HIS A 45 19.78 -15.05 0.28
C HIS A 45 20.02 -14.49 -1.13
N SER A 46 21.27 -14.60 -1.57
CA SER A 46 21.87 -14.11 -2.83
C SER A 46 21.25 -14.64 -4.15
N GLY A 47 20.07 -15.26 -4.14
CA GLY A 47 19.42 -15.83 -5.33
C GLY A 47 18.13 -15.12 -5.79
N GLU A 48 17.39 -14.49 -4.87
CA GLU A 48 16.03 -13.97 -5.14
C GLU A 48 15.89 -12.43 -5.13
N LYS A 49 17.00 -11.69 -5.04
CA LYS A 49 17.00 -10.22 -5.21
C LYS A 49 16.47 -9.75 -6.59
N GLY A 50 16.30 -10.67 -7.53
CA GLY A 50 15.68 -10.44 -8.85
C GLY A 50 14.15 -10.43 -8.85
N LYS A 51 13.47 -10.81 -7.75
CA LYS A 51 12.05 -10.47 -7.59
C LYS A 51 11.97 -8.99 -7.23
N LEU A 52 12.06 -8.16 -8.28
CA LEU A 52 11.74 -6.73 -8.23
C LEU A 52 10.55 -6.53 -7.29
N LEU A 53 10.72 -5.66 -6.30
CA LEU A 53 9.65 -5.14 -5.45
C LEU A 53 8.38 -5.02 -6.29
N GLN A 54 7.40 -5.90 -6.02
CA GLN A 54 6.15 -5.98 -6.78
C GLN A 54 5.20 -4.86 -6.36
N MET A 55 5.73 -3.66 -6.27
CA MET A 55 4.94 -2.46 -6.04
C MET A 55 4.10 -2.17 -7.28
N SER A 56 2.99 -1.48 -7.05
CA SER A 56 2.05 -1.13 -8.10
C SER A 56 2.58 0.08 -8.86
N TRP A 57 3.75 -0.04 -9.50
CA TRP A 57 4.40 1.01 -10.28
C TRP A 57 3.49 1.59 -11.39
N GLY A 58 2.46 0.84 -11.79
CA GLY A 58 1.38 1.30 -12.67
C GLY A 58 0.61 2.52 -12.16
N ASP A 59 0.57 2.75 -10.84
CA ASP A 59 -0.09 3.90 -10.21
C ASP A 59 0.74 5.20 -10.28
N LYS A 60 1.80 5.21 -11.11
CA LYS A 60 2.70 6.36 -11.31
C LYS A 60 1.98 7.68 -11.58
N ALA A 61 0.81 7.65 -12.22
CA ALA A 61 0.01 8.84 -12.51
C ALA A 61 -0.49 9.55 -11.24
N VAL A 62 -0.66 8.80 -10.14
CA VAL A 62 -1.05 9.33 -8.82
C VAL A 62 0.19 9.57 -7.97
N VAL A 63 1.11 8.58 -7.94
CA VAL A 63 2.23 8.57 -6.99
C VAL A 63 3.34 9.56 -7.37
N LEU A 64 3.72 9.68 -8.65
CA LEU A 64 4.82 10.58 -9.04
C LEU A 64 4.50 12.07 -8.83
N PRO A 65 3.29 12.58 -9.17
CA PRO A 65 2.93 13.95 -8.83
C PRO A 65 2.92 14.19 -7.32
N ALA A 66 2.42 13.23 -6.54
CA ALA A 66 2.41 13.30 -5.09
C ALA A 66 3.84 13.32 -4.52
N LEU A 67 4.75 12.51 -5.05
CA LEU A 67 6.16 12.52 -4.67
C LEU A 67 6.79 13.91 -4.89
N ARG A 68 6.54 14.51 -6.05
CA ARG A 68 7.05 15.86 -6.35
C ARG A 68 6.53 16.89 -5.35
N ARG A 69 5.25 16.84 -5.00
CA ARG A 69 4.66 17.74 -4.01
C ARG A 69 5.22 17.48 -2.61
N LEU A 70 5.33 16.23 -2.18
CA LEU A 70 5.94 15.83 -0.92
C LEU A 70 7.37 16.39 -0.77
N LEU A 71 8.18 16.33 -1.83
CA LEU A 71 9.54 16.89 -1.81
C LEU A 71 9.55 18.42 -1.60
N LEU A 72 8.50 19.10 -2.08
CA LEU A 72 8.31 20.55 -1.94
C LEU A 72 7.54 20.95 -0.67
N SER A 73 6.93 19.99 0.04
CA SER A 73 6.15 20.22 1.25
C SER A 73 7.00 20.75 2.43
N PRO A 74 6.38 21.44 3.40
CA PRO A 74 7.06 21.87 4.63
C PRO A 74 7.66 20.69 5.39
N ASN A 75 8.75 20.95 6.13
CA ASN A 75 9.45 19.94 6.95
C ASN A 75 8.50 19.17 7.87
N LYS A 76 7.56 19.87 8.52
CA LYS A 76 6.59 19.24 9.43
C LYS A 76 5.79 18.13 8.75
N GLU A 77 5.30 18.41 7.54
CA GLU A 77 4.48 17.47 6.78
C GLU A 77 5.32 16.28 6.28
N ARG A 78 6.54 16.55 5.79
CA ARG A 78 7.49 15.49 5.41
C ARG A 78 7.83 14.57 6.59
N GLU A 79 8.06 15.12 7.78
CA GLU A 79 8.34 14.32 8.97
C GLU A 79 7.13 13.50 9.44
N THR A 80 5.91 14.03 9.29
CA THR A 80 4.68 13.25 9.55
C THR A 80 4.59 12.03 8.65
N ILE A 81 4.76 12.20 7.34
CA ILE A 81 4.74 11.09 6.37
C ILE A 81 5.88 10.12 6.63
N LYS A 82 7.08 10.62 6.89
CA LYS A 82 8.26 9.80 7.21
C LYS A 82 8.02 8.96 8.46
N ARG A 83 7.54 9.56 9.56
CA ARG A 83 7.23 8.85 10.80
C ARG A 83 6.20 7.74 10.59
N ALA A 84 5.15 8.01 9.81
CA ALA A 84 4.13 7.02 9.51
C ALA A 84 4.69 5.83 8.72
N ILE A 85 5.53 6.08 7.71
CA ILE A 85 6.19 5.00 6.96
C ILE A 85 7.23 4.25 7.81
N ASP A 86 8.02 4.96 8.62
CA ASP A 86 8.99 4.34 9.52
C ASP A 86 8.28 3.48 10.59
N ALA A 87 7.02 3.74 10.92
CA ALA A 87 6.20 2.89 11.80
C ALA A 87 5.62 1.65 11.11
N LEU A 88 5.56 1.63 9.77
CA LEU A 88 5.08 0.50 8.97
C LEU A 88 6.18 -0.46 8.55
N LEU A 89 7.44 0.00 8.52
CA LEU A 89 8.59 -0.77 8.05
C LEU A 89 9.46 -1.20 9.23
N PRO A 90 10.13 -2.37 9.14
CA PRO A 90 11.13 -2.75 10.13
C PRO A 90 12.27 -1.72 10.15
N PRO A 91 12.86 -1.46 11.32
CA PRO A 91 13.95 -0.51 11.45
C PRO A 91 15.14 -0.94 10.58
N SER A 92 15.71 0.02 9.85
CA SER A 92 16.92 -0.19 9.05
C SER A 92 18.00 0.73 9.59
N ASP A 93 18.99 0.15 10.28
CA ASP A 93 20.16 0.87 10.80
C ASP A 93 21.22 1.14 9.72
N THR A 94 20.94 0.75 8.47
CA THR A 94 21.87 0.91 7.36
C THR A 94 21.91 2.38 6.94
N PRO A 95 23.10 3.02 6.90
CA PRO A 95 23.22 4.39 6.39
C PRO A 95 22.68 4.49 4.97
N VAL A 96 22.03 5.61 4.62
CA VAL A 96 21.43 5.84 3.29
C VAL A 96 22.42 5.60 2.15
N SER A 97 23.69 5.93 2.34
CA SER A 97 24.77 5.71 1.35
C SER A 97 25.08 4.24 1.06
N GLN A 98 24.63 3.33 1.93
CA GLN A 98 24.82 1.88 1.83
C GLN A 98 23.48 1.15 1.61
N GLN A 99 22.37 1.89 1.57
CA GLN A 99 21.06 1.32 1.29
C GLN A 99 20.95 0.93 -0.18
N ASP A 100 20.34 -0.23 -0.42
CA ASP A 100 20.05 -0.69 -1.76
C ASP A 100 19.14 0.32 -2.50
N PRO A 101 19.46 0.72 -3.74
CA PRO A 101 18.65 1.64 -4.52
C PRO A 101 17.18 1.23 -4.68
N HIS A 102 16.88 -0.08 -4.74
CA HIS A 102 15.50 -0.56 -4.86
C HIS A 102 14.72 -0.36 -3.55
N PHE A 103 15.36 -0.62 -2.40
CA PHE A 103 14.81 -0.28 -1.10
C PHE A 103 14.50 1.21 -0.96
N LEU A 104 15.44 2.08 -1.35
CA LEU A 104 15.24 3.54 -1.35
C LEU A 104 14.07 3.96 -2.24
N ALA A 105 14.01 3.43 -3.46
CA ALA A 105 12.90 3.70 -4.38
C ALA A 105 11.55 3.25 -3.80
N GLY A 106 11.51 2.06 -3.19
CA GLY A 106 10.31 1.54 -2.53
C GLY A 106 9.86 2.39 -1.35
N LYS A 107 10.78 2.87 -0.52
CA LYS A 107 10.46 3.82 0.57
C LYS A 107 9.86 5.11 0.03
N LEU A 108 10.49 5.72 -0.98
CA LEU A 108 9.99 6.97 -1.58
C LEU A 108 8.61 6.76 -2.21
N TRP A 109 8.37 5.60 -2.83
CA TRP A 109 7.08 5.23 -3.38
C TRP A 109 5.99 5.17 -2.32
N LEU A 110 6.23 4.48 -1.20
CA LEU A 110 5.29 4.39 -0.08
C LEU A 110 5.01 5.76 0.55
N GLN A 111 6.04 6.57 0.75
CA GLN A 111 5.90 7.93 1.27
C GLN A 111 5.01 8.78 0.35
N ALA A 112 5.24 8.73 -0.96
CA ALA A 112 4.44 9.47 -1.93
C ALA A 112 3.00 8.97 -2.02
N ARG A 113 2.78 7.65 -1.97
CA ARG A 113 1.42 7.08 -1.93
C ARG A 113 0.67 7.50 -0.67
N LEU A 114 1.32 7.40 0.50
CA LEU A 114 0.75 7.87 1.76
C LEU A 114 0.45 9.36 1.72
N PHE A 115 1.35 10.17 1.15
CA PHE A 115 1.13 11.59 0.98
C PHE A 115 -0.07 11.89 0.08
N ALA A 116 -0.25 11.17 -1.04
CA ALA A 116 -1.41 11.31 -1.90
C ALA A 116 -2.75 11.02 -1.16
N MET A 117 -2.71 10.16 -0.14
CA MET A 117 -3.85 9.92 0.75
C MET A 117 -4.01 11.02 1.80
N HIS A 118 -2.89 11.47 2.40
CA HIS A 118 -2.85 12.57 3.35
C HIS A 118 -3.47 13.86 2.78
N GLU A 119 -3.17 14.19 1.53
CA GLU A 119 -3.73 15.36 0.83
C GLU A 119 -5.26 15.32 0.74
N LYS A 120 -5.85 14.12 0.70
CA LYS A 120 -7.31 13.91 0.64
C LYS A 120 -7.94 13.75 2.01
N SER A 121 -7.20 13.15 2.93
CA SER A 121 -7.62 12.84 4.29
C SER A 121 -6.41 12.98 5.22
N PRO A 122 -6.23 14.14 5.85
CA PRO A 122 -5.07 14.42 6.69
C PRO A 122 -4.91 13.39 7.81
N LEU A 123 -3.68 12.94 8.00
CA LEU A 123 -3.30 12.06 9.09
C LEU A 123 -3.34 12.86 10.40
N GLN A 124 -3.97 12.31 11.43
CA GLN A 124 -3.97 12.88 12.77
C GLN A 124 -3.02 12.07 13.65
N PHE A 125 -1.99 12.71 14.17
CA PHE A 125 -0.97 12.14 15.05
C PHE A 125 -0.76 13.05 16.26
#